data_AF-A0A5C7Y746-F1
#
_entry.id   AF-A0A5C7Y746-F1
#
_cell.length_a   1.000
_cell.length_b   1.000
_cell.length_c   1.000
_cell.angle_alpha   90.00
_cell.angle_beta   90.00
_cell.angle_gamma   90.00
#
_symmetry.space_group_name_H-M   'P 1'
#
loop_
_entity.id
_entity.type
_entity.pdbx_description
1 polymer ?
#
loop_
_entity_poly.entity_id
_entity_poly.type
_entity_poly.pdbx_seq_one_letter_code
_entity_poly.pdbx_strand_id
1 'polypeptide(L)'
;MAMDLDDMLQKIKDKQWALVDIDWDAPGAELIEPELWAKLKPFMTDLMWIENVGARGFAALAKKAPTPTLKSIYEHFHAEEQKHANAELALMRRWGMLDDDEIPAPSVNVQLVITWLDKFSDGMSLSILGTVIPMLEVALDGALIKFITEEVKDPVAQEVFKRINSDESRHLAVDFEVMDILGHANVRKLAVELVGSWMNPALLIGTLSYFPLLNKMRDNIVAMGVNEERLYQAMRRFQSVGERSSFARRVPMYRLISWHGKKVIDRSSKYHWLADSLVKITGVIPPSLVHNTPTWSQELTYEPVA
;
A
#
# COMPACT_ATOMS: atom_id res chain seq x y z
N MET A 1 22.21 -7.58 -12.21
CA MET A 1 23.06 -7.92 -11.06
C MET A 1 22.09 -8.10 -9.92
N ALA A 2 22.08 -9.25 -9.24
CA ALA A 2 21.18 -9.48 -8.11
C ALA A 2 21.51 -8.48 -6.99
N MET A 3 20.49 -7.99 -6.29
CA MET A 3 20.68 -7.10 -5.15
C MET A 3 21.39 -7.84 -4.01
N ASP A 4 22.35 -7.18 -3.36
CA ASP A 4 22.87 -7.64 -2.08
C ASP A 4 21.89 -7.21 -0.96
N LEU A 5 21.23 -8.20 -0.36
CA LEU A 5 20.24 -7.98 0.68
C LEU A 5 20.87 -7.57 2.02
N ASP A 6 22.14 -7.94 2.28
CA ASP A 6 22.82 -7.52 3.51
C ASP A 6 23.21 -6.05 3.43
N ASP A 7 23.71 -5.60 2.28
CA ASP A 7 23.94 -4.17 2.01
C ASP A 7 22.63 -3.37 2.03
N MET A 8 21.54 -3.92 1.46
CA MET A 8 20.23 -3.28 1.53
C MET A 8 19.72 -3.16 2.96
N LEU A 9 19.85 -4.22 3.77
CA LEU A 9 19.48 -4.19 5.19
C LEU A 9 20.27 -3.12 5.95
N GLN A 10 21.58 -2.99 5.69
CA GLN A 10 22.38 -1.93 6.30
C GLN A 10 21.89 -0.54 5.85
N LYS A 11 21.61 -0.36 4.56
CA LYS A 11 21.07 0.89 4.03
C LYS A 11 19.72 1.27 4.63
N ILE A 12 18.85 0.29 4.91
CA ILE A 12 17.57 0.50 5.61
C ILE A 12 17.84 0.99 7.03
N LYS A 13 18.75 0.34 7.77
CA LYS A 13 19.12 0.74 9.14
C LYS A 13 19.73 2.14 9.22
N ASP A 14 20.60 2.48 8.27
CA ASP A 14 21.29 3.78 8.24
C ASP A 14 20.36 4.96 7.91
N LYS A 15 19.20 4.68 7.31
CA LYS A 15 18.21 5.68 6.88
C LYS A 15 16.97 5.76 7.77
N GLN A 16 17.00 5.08 8.91
CA GLN A 16 15.89 5.18 9.87
C GLN A 16 15.70 6.63 10.33
N TRP A 17 14.44 6.94 10.61
CA TRP A 17 13.98 8.20 11.14
C TRP A 17 12.76 7.93 12.02
N ALA A 18 12.45 8.84 12.93
CA ALA A 18 11.29 8.78 13.82
C ALA A 18 10.47 10.09 13.75
N LEU A 19 9.24 10.06 14.25
CA LEU A 19 8.37 11.25 14.26
C LEU A 19 8.99 12.39 15.09
N VAL A 20 9.77 12.07 16.13
CA VAL A 20 10.51 13.07 16.95
C VAL A 20 11.57 13.84 16.18
N ASP A 21 12.01 13.34 15.02
CA ASP A 21 13.00 14.02 14.17
C ASP A 21 12.37 15.13 13.30
N ILE A 22 11.06 15.35 13.43
CA ILE A 22 10.27 16.30 12.66
C ILE A 22 9.81 17.43 13.58
N ASP A 23 10.05 18.67 13.15
CA ASP A 23 9.54 19.86 13.85
C ASP A 23 8.05 20.07 13.51
N TRP A 24 7.18 19.38 14.26
CA TRP A 24 5.73 19.44 14.09
C TRP A 24 5.12 20.80 14.42
N ASP A 25 5.87 21.71 15.06
CA ASP A 25 5.43 23.06 15.44
C ASP A 25 5.90 24.12 14.42
N ALA A 26 6.70 23.75 13.43
CA ALA A 26 7.14 24.66 12.36
C ALA A 26 5.94 25.30 11.63
N PRO A 27 6.08 26.51 11.06
CA PRO A 27 4.98 27.20 10.38
C PRO A 27 4.54 26.49 9.09
N GLY A 28 3.32 26.78 8.62
CA GLY A 28 2.82 26.36 7.31
C GLY A 28 1.59 25.45 7.33
N ALA A 29 1.11 25.04 8.50
CA ALA A 29 -0.19 24.35 8.63
C ALA A 29 -1.34 25.23 8.11
N GLU A 30 -1.23 26.54 8.26
CA GLU A 30 -2.19 27.55 7.78
C GLU A 30 -2.28 27.65 6.26
N LEU A 31 -1.34 27.03 5.51
CA LEU A 31 -1.34 27.01 4.05
C LEU A 31 -2.31 25.98 3.47
N ILE A 32 -2.95 25.16 4.31
CA ILE A 32 -3.97 24.21 3.89
C ILE A 32 -5.33 24.92 3.87
N GLU A 33 -5.80 25.19 2.66
CA GLU A 33 -7.08 25.88 2.44
C GLU A 33 -8.27 25.06 2.96
N PRO A 34 -9.32 25.69 3.53
CA PRO A 34 -10.50 24.99 4.04
C PRO A 34 -11.22 24.10 3.01
N GLU A 35 -11.20 24.49 1.73
CA GLU A 35 -11.80 23.70 0.65
C GLU A 35 -10.99 22.42 0.32
N LEU A 36 -9.67 22.47 0.50
CA LEU A 36 -8.79 21.31 0.34
C LEU A 36 -9.02 20.32 1.50
N TRP A 37 -9.34 20.84 2.68
CA TRP A 37 -9.58 20.08 3.91
C TRP A 37 -10.62 18.97 3.76
N ALA A 38 -11.79 19.31 3.20
CA ALA A 38 -12.89 18.35 3.00
C ALA A 38 -12.55 17.24 2.01
N LYS A 39 -11.64 17.51 1.06
CA LYS A 39 -11.16 16.51 0.08
C LYS A 39 -10.02 15.67 0.64
N LEU A 40 -9.17 16.28 1.46
CA LEU A 40 -7.94 15.66 1.97
C LEU A 40 -8.23 14.73 3.16
N LYS A 41 -9.20 15.04 4.05
CA LYS A 41 -9.51 14.18 5.22
C LYS A 41 -9.85 12.73 4.81
N PRO A 42 -10.84 12.44 3.94
CA PRO A 42 -11.17 11.06 3.56
C PRO A 42 -10.02 10.32 2.90
N PHE A 43 -9.20 11.06 2.14
CA PHE A 43 -8.06 10.52 1.44
C PHE A 43 -6.91 10.15 2.39
N MET A 44 -6.53 11.06 3.28
CA MET A 44 -5.51 10.82 4.30
C MET A 44 -5.93 9.71 5.27
N THR A 45 -7.22 9.63 5.61
CA THR A 45 -7.77 8.51 6.39
C THR A 45 -7.57 7.18 5.68
N ASP A 46 -7.99 7.06 4.41
CA ASP A 46 -7.82 5.81 3.67
C ASP A 46 -6.33 5.49 3.48
N LEU A 47 -5.48 6.49 3.24
CA LEU A 47 -4.03 6.33 3.08
C LEU A 47 -3.37 5.78 4.35
N MET A 48 -3.59 6.40 5.51
CA MET A 48 -3.11 5.93 6.81
C MET A 48 -3.47 4.47 7.08
N TRP A 49 -4.72 4.09 6.77
CA TRP A 49 -5.16 2.70 6.93
C TRP A 49 -4.53 1.75 5.91
N ILE A 50 -4.21 2.23 4.70
CA ILE A 50 -3.50 1.47 3.69
C ILE A 50 -2.04 1.23 4.12
N GLU A 51 -1.35 2.21 4.70
CA GLU A 51 0.00 2.01 5.25
C GLU A 51 -0.02 0.96 6.38
N ASN A 52 -1.02 1.02 7.28
CA ASN A 52 -1.19 0.01 8.31
C ASN A 52 -1.50 -1.40 7.73
N VAL A 53 -2.20 -1.45 6.58
CA VAL A 53 -2.39 -2.68 5.79
C VAL A 53 -1.07 -3.18 5.18
N GLY A 54 -0.22 -2.28 4.68
CA GLY A 54 1.14 -2.58 4.21
C GLY A 54 1.99 -3.20 5.32
N ALA A 55 1.97 -2.58 6.50
CA ALA A 55 2.61 -3.10 7.71
C ALA A 55 2.17 -4.54 8.01
N ARG A 56 0.86 -4.82 7.94
CA ARG A 56 0.32 -6.18 8.14
C ARG A 56 0.79 -7.17 7.08
N GLY A 57 0.91 -6.70 5.83
CA GLY A 57 1.45 -7.45 4.70
C GLY A 57 2.91 -7.86 4.92
N PHE A 58 3.76 -6.93 5.31
CA PHE A 58 5.16 -7.21 5.61
C PHE A 58 5.36 -8.13 6.80
N ALA A 59 4.54 -8.00 7.85
CA ALA A 59 4.56 -8.97 8.96
C ALA A 59 4.26 -10.41 8.50
N ALA A 60 3.35 -10.59 7.53
CA ALA A 60 3.09 -11.90 6.92
C ALA A 60 4.25 -12.38 6.03
N LEU A 61 4.90 -11.47 5.29
CA LEU A 61 6.08 -11.77 4.48
C LEU A 61 7.28 -12.18 5.35
N ALA A 62 7.53 -11.50 6.47
CA ALA A 62 8.60 -11.83 7.42
C ALA A 62 8.50 -13.29 7.91
N LYS A 63 7.28 -13.77 8.21
CA LYS A 63 7.03 -15.17 8.60
C LYS A 63 7.38 -16.19 7.52
N LYS A 64 7.44 -15.77 6.26
CA LYS A 64 7.64 -16.62 5.07
C LYS A 64 8.98 -16.37 4.39
N ALA A 65 9.77 -15.44 4.89
CA ALA A 65 11.04 -15.06 4.31
C ALA A 65 11.99 -16.28 4.25
N PRO A 66 12.58 -16.58 3.08
CA PRO A 66 13.46 -17.73 2.91
C PRO A 66 14.82 -17.58 3.60
N THR A 67 15.21 -16.36 3.99
CA THR A 67 16.49 -16.07 4.63
C THR A 67 16.30 -15.18 5.87
N PRO A 68 17.20 -15.26 6.87
CA PRO A 68 17.17 -14.36 8.03
C PRO A 68 17.29 -12.87 7.65
N THR A 69 18.13 -12.54 6.65
CA THR A 69 18.30 -11.17 6.18
C THR A 69 16.99 -10.61 5.61
N LEU A 70 16.32 -11.35 4.73
CA LEU A 70 15.04 -10.92 4.14
C LEU A 70 13.93 -10.83 5.20
N LYS A 71 13.94 -11.73 6.19
CA LYS A 71 13.06 -11.61 7.36
C LYS A 71 13.27 -10.29 8.08
N SER A 72 14.52 -9.95 8.39
CA SER A 72 14.86 -8.70 9.08
C SER A 72 14.49 -7.47 8.26
N ILE A 73 14.66 -7.50 6.94
CA ILE A 73 14.21 -6.43 6.04
C ILE A 73 12.69 -6.23 6.19
N TYR A 74 11.89 -7.29 6.11
CA TYR A 74 10.44 -7.17 6.26
C TYR A 74 9.99 -6.74 7.65
N GLU A 75 10.72 -7.09 8.71
CA GLU A 75 10.47 -6.56 10.05
C GLU A 75 10.72 -5.04 10.11
N HIS A 76 11.75 -4.54 9.41
CA HIS A 76 11.97 -3.10 9.27
C HIS A 76 10.90 -2.44 8.41
N PHE A 77 10.51 -3.02 7.28
CA PHE A 77 9.44 -2.46 6.44
C PHE A 77 8.10 -2.40 7.18
N HIS A 78 7.76 -3.43 7.95
CA HIS A 78 6.61 -3.40 8.85
C HIS A 78 6.64 -2.19 9.80
N ALA A 79 7.78 -1.92 10.43
CA ALA A 79 7.94 -0.76 11.32
C ALA A 79 7.93 0.57 10.57
N GLU A 80 8.49 0.63 9.36
CA GLU A 80 8.45 1.82 8.50
C GLU A 80 7.01 2.16 8.11
N GLU A 81 6.21 1.19 7.70
CA GLU A 81 4.80 1.41 7.35
C GLU A 81 3.93 1.81 8.54
N GLN A 82 4.18 1.25 9.73
CA GLN A 82 3.51 1.70 10.95
C GLN A 82 3.85 3.17 11.25
N LYS A 83 5.10 3.57 11.03
CA LYS A 83 5.56 4.95 11.18
C LYS A 83 4.98 5.86 10.09
N HIS A 84 4.80 5.39 8.85
CA HIS A 84 4.12 6.14 7.79
C HIS A 84 2.69 6.48 8.20
N ALA A 85 1.92 5.48 8.64
CA ALA A 85 0.56 5.67 9.14
C ALA A 85 0.52 6.69 10.30
N ASN A 86 1.44 6.57 11.27
CA ASN A 86 1.51 7.50 12.41
C ASN A 86 1.84 8.94 11.97
N ALA A 87 2.77 9.10 11.02
CA ALA A 87 3.12 10.42 10.48
C ALA A 87 1.95 11.07 9.73
N GLU A 88 1.18 10.28 9.00
CA GLU A 88 -0.02 10.75 8.29
C GLU A 88 -1.15 11.14 9.25
N LEU A 89 -1.35 10.36 10.31
CA LEU A 89 -2.28 10.71 11.39
C LEU A 89 -1.85 12.00 12.11
N ALA A 90 -0.54 12.16 12.37
CA ALA A 90 0.01 13.38 12.95
C ALA A 90 -0.17 14.60 12.04
N LEU A 91 -0.03 14.45 10.71
CA LEU A 91 -0.35 15.50 9.75
C LEU A 91 -1.84 15.89 9.78
N MET A 92 -2.73 14.90 9.81
CA MET A 92 -4.17 15.15 9.94
C MET A 92 -4.49 15.94 11.23
N ARG A 93 -3.87 15.58 12.36
CA ARG A 93 -4.00 16.31 13.62
C ARG A 93 -3.47 17.74 13.51
N ARG A 94 -2.28 17.92 12.95
CA ARG A 94 -1.64 19.24 12.73
C ARG A 94 -2.52 20.16 11.89
N TRP A 95 -3.19 19.63 10.88
CA TRP A 95 -4.13 20.40 10.07
C TRP A 95 -5.49 20.62 10.75
N GLY A 96 -5.73 20.04 11.92
CA GLY A 96 -6.98 20.14 12.69
C GLY A 96 -8.10 19.23 12.18
N MET A 97 -7.80 18.24 11.33
CA MET A 97 -8.82 17.40 10.68
C MET A 97 -9.46 16.40 11.64
N LEU A 98 -8.88 16.17 12.82
CA LEU A 98 -9.28 15.15 13.77
C LEU A 98 -9.90 15.80 15.01
N ASP A 99 -10.93 15.17 15.56
CA ASP A 99 -11.49 15.55 16.85
C ASP A 99 -10.64 14.95 17.98
N ASP A 100 -9.94 15.76 18.78
CA ASP A 100 -9.09 15.33 19.90
C ASP A 100 -8.16 14.14 19.54
N ASP A 101 -8.41 12.96 20.12
CA ASP A 101 -7.65 11.72 19.94
C ASP A 101 -8.33 10.75 18.94
N GLU A 102 -9.15 11.28 18.04
CA GLU A 102 -9.84 10.50 17.00
C GLU A 102 -8.84 9.77 16.08
N ILE A 103 -9.00 8.45 15.99
CA ILE A 103 -8.49 7.67 14.85
C ILE A 103 -9.66 7.55 13.85
N PRO A 104 -9.58 8.20 12.68
CA PRO A 104 -10.70 8.26 11.76
C PRO A 104 -10.99 6.88 11.15
N ALA A 105 -12.26 6.53 11.00
CA ALA A 105 -12.66 5.23 10.48
C ALA A 105 -12.35 5.09 8.97
N PRO A 106 -11.86 3.94 8.51
CA PRO A 106 -11.58 3.73 7.09
C PRO A 106 -12.86 3.69 6.25
N SER A 107 -12.74 3.92 4.95
CA SER A 107 -13.84 3.63 4.03
C SER A 107 -14.20 2.13 4.03
N VAL A 108 -15.44 1.81 3.64
CA VAL A 108 -15.92 0.41 3.55
C VAL A 108 -14.99 -0.47 2.70
N ASN A 109 -14.42 0.06 1.62
CA ASN A 109 -13.54 -0.69 0.74
C ASN A 109 -12.23 -1.05 1.45
N VAL A 110 -11.64 -0.10 2.18
CA VAL A 110 -10.44 -0.35 3.00
C VAL A 110 -10.77 -1.31 4.15
N GLN A 111 -11.92 -1.14 4.79
CA GLN A 111 -12.40 -2.02 5.85
C GLN A 111 -12.56 -3.49 5.38
N LEU A 112 -13.05 -3.73 4.16
CA LEU A 112 -13.14 -5.07 3.57
C LEU A 112 -11.75 -5.70 3.38
N VAL A 113 -10.75 -4.91 3.02
CA VAL A 113 -9.36 -5.37 2.86
C VAL A 113 -8.72 -5.64 4.22
N ILE A 114 -8.91 -4.76 5.20
CA ILE A 114 -8.48 -4.95 6.59
C ILE A 114 -9.01 -6.26 7.14
N THR A 115 -10.33 -6.47 7.10
CA THR A 115 -11.01 -7.66 7.61
C THR A 115 -10.51 -8.94 6.93
N TRP A 116 -10.22 -8.86 5.63
CA TRP A 116 -9.69 -9.99 4.88
C TRP A 116 -8.24 -10.31 5.26
N LEU A 117 -7.36 -9.30 5.29
CA LEU A 117 -5.95 -9.49 5.64
C LEU A 117 -5.78 -9.98 7.07
N ASP A 118 -6.52 -9.40 8.01
CA ASP A 118 -6.53 -9.78 9.41
C ASP A 118 -6.76 -11.29 9.57
N LYS A 119 -7.73 -11.82 8.82
CA LYS A 119 -8.12 -13.23 8.89
C LYS A 119 -7.21 -14.19 8.12
N PHE A 120 -6.63 -13.76 6.99
CA PHE A 120 -6.08 -14.71 6.01
C PHE A 120 -4.61 -14.50 5.62
N SER A 121 -4.01 -13.34 5.87
CA SER A 121 -2.67 -13.01 5.36
C SER A 121 -1.57 -13.98 5.82
N ASP A 122 -1.63 -14.50 7.05
CA ASP A 122 -0.67 -15.50 7.54
C ASP A 122 -0.73 -16.84 6.79
N GLY A 123 -1.90 -17.20 6.25
CA GLY A 123 -2.10 -18.43 5.48
C GLY A 123 -1.74 -18.31 4.00
N MET A 124 -1.44 -17.11 3.53
CA MET A 124 -1.23 -16.79 2.11
C MET A 124 0.18 -17.20 1.64
N SER A 125 0.39 -17.60 0.39
CA SER A 125 1.74 -17.99 -0.07
C SER A 125 2.67 -16.76 -0.24
N LEU A 126 4.00 -16.97 -0.15
CA LEU A 126 4.98 -15.93 -0.44
C LEU A 126 4.81 -15.38 -1.87
N SER A 127 4.43 -16.23 -2.82
CA SER A 127 4.19 -15.81 -4.20
C SER A 127 2.98 -14.87 -4.34
N ILE A 128 1.93 -15.02 -3.52
CA ILE A 128 0.80 -14.08 -3.55
C ILE A 128 1.21 -12.76 -2.93
N LEU A 129 1.72 -12.80 -1.69
CA LEU A 129 2.05 -11.59 -0.93
C LEU A 129 3.13 -10.78 -1.64
N GLY A 130 4.24 -11.43 -2.03
CA GLY A 130 5.37 -10.82 -2.73
C GLY A 130 5.09 -10.46 -4.20
N THR A 131 3.83 -10.48 -4.65
CA THR A 131 3.40 -9.89 -5.92
C THR A 131 2.34 -8.82 -5.71
N VAL A 132 1.39 -9.06 -4.79
CA VAL A 132 0.29 -8.14 -4.52
C VAL A 132 0.76 -6.90 -3.76
N ILE A 133 1.62 -7.06 -2.75
CA ILE A 133 2.19 -5.94 -1.99
C ILE A 133 2.99 -4.99 -2.91
N PRO A 134 3.94 -5.48 -3.74
CA PRO A 134 4.65 -4.60 -4.68
C PRO A 134 3.75 -3.80 -5.63
N MET A 135 2.61 -4.38 -6.02
CA MET A 135 1.65 -3.70 -6.88
C MET A 135 0.92 -2.58 -6.13
N LEU A 136 0.57 -2.80 -4.87
CA LEU A 136 -0.04 -1.80 -4.00
C LEU A 136 0.94 -0.64 -3.75
N GLU A 137 2.18 -0.94 -3.36
CA GLU A 137 3.24 0.06 -3.17
C GLU A 137 3.44 0.94 -4.41
N VAL A 138 3.55 0.33 -5.60
CA VAL A 138 3.69 1.12 -6.84
C VAL A 138 2.46 2.00 -7.08
N ALA A 139 1.25 1.51 -6.81
CA ALA A 139 0.02 2.28 -6.98
C ALA A 139 0.00 3.53 -6.09
N LEU A 140 0.47 3.39 -4.86
CA LEU A 140 0.55 4.44 -3.85
C LEU A 140 1.68 5.43 -4.20
N ASP A 141 2.91 4.95 -4.41
CA ASP A 141 4.09 5.77 -4.74
C ASP A 141 3.85 6.69 -5.95
N GLY A 142 3.32 6.15 -7.05
CA GLY A 142 3.25 6.88 -8.31
C GLY A 142 2.10 7.88 -8.45
N ALA A 143 0.97 7.65 -7.78
CA ALA A 143 -0.24 8.45 -7.96
C ALA A 143 -0.55 9.35 -6.76
N LEU A 144 -0.20 8.88 -5.56
CA LEU A 144 -0.64 9.46 -4.28
C LEU A 144 0.34 10.51 -3.78
N ILE A 145 1.62 10.15 -3.63
CA ILE A 145 2.66 11.02 -3.08
C ILE A 145 2.83 12.27 -3.94
N LYS A 146 2.82 12.10 -5.27
CA LYS A 146 3.01 13.22 -6.19
C LYS A 146 1.83 14.19 -6.19
N PHE A 147 0.62 13.74 -5.86
CA PHE A 147 -0.51 14.65 -5.64
C PHE A 147 -0.33 15.44 -4.35
N ILE A 148 -0.06 14.73 -3.25
CA ILE A 148 0.12 15.37 -1.95
C ILE A 148 1.24 16.40 -2.03
N THR A 149 2.37 16.05 -2.66
CA THR A 149 3.52 16.93 -2.83
C THR A 149 3.18 18.19 -3.66
N GLU A 150 2.25 18.12 -4.61
CA GLU A 150 1.89 19.25 -5.48
C GLU A 150 0.79 20.15 -4.89
N GLU A 151 -0.18 19.59 -4.17
CA GLU A 151 -1.30 20.37 -3.61
C GLU A 151 -1.10 20.81 -2.16
N VAL A 152 -0.37 20.04 -1.35
CA VAL A 152 -0.17 20.33 0.07
C VAL A 152 1.06 21.23 0.23
N LYS A 153 0.84 22.51 0.49
CA LYS A 153 1.92 23.52 0.59
C LYS A 153 2.59 23.58 1.97
N ASP A 154 2.12 22.80 2.95
CA ASP A 154 2.73 22.74 4.29
C ASP A 154 4.15 22.14 4.20
N PRO A 155 5.21 22.90 4.53
CA PRO A 155 6.60 22.45 4.45
C PRO A 155 6.89 21.27 5.40
N VAL A 156 6.16 21.15 6.52
CA VAL A 156 6.31 19.99 7.42
C VAL A 156 5.83 18.72 6.72
N ALA A 157 4.68 18.80 6.05
CA ALA A 157 4.16 17.69 5.26
C ALA A 157 5.11 17.30 4.13
N GLN A 158 5.70 18.27 3.43
CA GLN A 158 6.69 18.03 2.39
C GLN A 158 7.91 17.25 2.92
N GLU A 159 8.40 17.57 4.11
CA GLU A 159 9.49 16.82 4.75
C GLU A 159 9.05 15.41 5.17
N VAL A 160 7.84 15.24 5.73
CA VAL A 160 7.26 13.92 6.04
C VAL A 160 7.21 13.04 4.79
N PHE A 161 6.56 13.50 3.72
CA PHE A 161 6.41 12.71 2.49
C PHE A 161 7.73 12.45 1.77
N LYS A 162 8.72 13.34 1.90
CA LYS A 162 10.07 13.08 1.39
C LYS A 162 10.76 11.93 2.13
N ARG A 163 10.55 11.80 3.44
CA ARG A 163 11.08 10.67 4.23
C ARG A 163 10.36 9.38 3.90
N ILE A 164 9.02 9.39 3.85
CA ILE A 164 8.20 8.25 3.38
C ILE A 164 8.68 7.79 2.00
N ASN A 165 8.77 8.71 1.02
CA ASN A 165 9.25 8.38 -0.33
C ASN A 165 10.68 7.80 -0.36
N SER A 166 11.56 8.21 0.57
CA SER A 166 12.89 7.60 0.71
C SER A 166 12.78 6.14 1.15
N ASP A 167 11.82 5.81 2.01
CA ASP A 167 11.55 4.46 2.54
C ASP A 167 10.89 3.59 1.46
N GLU A 168 9.82 4.09 0.80
CA GLU A 168 9.14 3.44 -0.34
C GLU A 168 10.09 3.05 -1.47
N SER A 169 11.10 3.88 -1.75
CA SER A 169 12.09 3.56 -2.78
C SER A 169 12.89 2.28 -2.47
N ARG A 170 13.07 1.94 -1.18
CA ARG A 170 13.74 0.72 -0.73
C ARG A 170 12.78 -0.47 -0.68
N HIS A 171 11.52 -0.24 -0.26
CA HIS A 171 10.45 -1.25 -0.29
C HIS A 171 10.32 -1.83 -1.70
N LEU A 172 10.04 -0.95 -2.67
CA LEU A 172 9.93 -1.31 -4.07
C LEU A 172 11.16 -2.06 -4.59
N ALA A 173 12.37 -1.61 -4.23
CA ALA A 173 13.59 -2.24 -4.70
C ALA A 173 13.72 -3.70 -4.23
N VAL A 174 13.43 -3.96 -2.95
CA VAL A 174 13.43 -5.31 -2.38
C VAL A 174 12.28 -6.14 -2.95
N ASP A 175 11.12 -5.55 -3.14
CA ASP A 175 9.94 -6.20 -3.68
C ASP A 175 10.15 -6.73 -5.11
N PHE A 176 10.82 -5.95 -5.97
CA PHE A 176 11.21 -6.43 -7.29
C PHE A 176 12.30 -7.51 -7.25
N GLU A 177 13.25 -7.42 -6.32
CA GLU A 177 14.25 -8.49 -6.11
C GLU A 177 13.57 -9.79 -5.66
N VAL A 178 12.59 -9.72 -4.76
CA VAL A 178 11.85 -10.88 -4.28
C VAL A 178 11.04 -11.53 -5.41
N MET A 179 10.43 -10.74 -6.29
CA MET A 179 9.79 -11.28 -7.50
C MET A 179 10.78 -12.00 -8.43
N ASP A 180 12.02 -11.51 -8.54
CA ASP A 180 13.09 -12.19 -9.28
C ASP A 180 13.44 -13.54 -8.62
N ILE A 181 13.69 -13.54 -7.31
CA ILE A 181 13.96 -14.74 -6.50
C ILE A 181 12.84 -15.78 -6.63
N LEU A 182 11.57 -15.36 -6.57
CA LEU A 182 10.42 -16.24 -6.78
C LEU A 182 10.44 -16.88 -8.18
N GLY A 183 10.84 -16.13 -9.19
CA GLY A 183 10.96 -16.59 -10.58
C GLY A 183 12.04 -17.65 -10.81
N HIS A 184 13.01 -17.78 -9.90
CA HIS A 184 14.01 -18.85 -9.94
C HIS A 184 13.45 -20.24 -9.57
N ALA A 185 12.23 -20.31 -9.04
CA ALA A 185 11.60 -21.59 -8.71
C ALA A 185 11.31 -22.45 -9.95
N ASN A 186 11.27 -23.77 -9.74
CA ASN A 186 10.87 -24.72 -10.78
C ASN A 186 9.42 -24.49 -11.22
N VAL A 187 9.16 -24.63 -12.53
CA VAL A 187 7.81 -24.41 -13.12
C VAL A 187 6.73 -25.24 -12.43
N ARG A 188 7.05 -26.49 -12.04
CA ARG A 188 6.15 -27.35 -11.27
C ARG A 188 5.72 -26.72 -9.94
N LYS A 189 6.66 -26.14 -9.19
CA LYS A 189 6.38 -25.49 -7.90
C LYS A 189 5.47 -24.28 -8.12
N LEU A 190 5.81 -23.42 -9.08
CA LEU A 190 5.00 -22.25 -9.43
C LEU A 190 3.56 -22.62 -9.84
N ALA A 191 3.39 -23.70 -10.60
CA ALA A 191 2.07 -24.17 -11.02
C ALA A 191 1.25 -24.73 -9.85
N VAL A 192 1.87 -25.54 -8.97
CA VAL A 192 1.21 -26.10 -7.78
C VAL A 192 0.81 -24.98 -6.82
N GLU A 193 1.70 -24.02 -6.58
CA GLU A 193 1.40 -22.86 -5.73
C GLU A 193 0.24 -22.03 -6.29
N LEU A 194 0.22 -21.77 -7.60
CA LEU A 194 -0.89 -21.06 -8.23
C LEU A 194 -2.21 -21.81 -8.06
N VAL A 195 -2.27 -23.09 -8.44
CA VAL A 195 -3.52 -23.88 -8.38
C VAL A 195 -3.98 -24.02 -6.93
N GLY A 196 -3.09 -24.38 -6.01
CA GLY A 196 -3.42 -24.49 -4.59
C GLY A 196 -3.89 -23.17 -3.98
N SER A 197 -3.33 -22.05 -4.45
CA SER A 197 -3.76 -20.71 -4.04
C SER A 197 -5.20 -20.40 -4.50
N TRP A 198 -5.54 -20.70 -5.75
CA TRP A 198 -6.89 -20.48 -6.29
C TRP A 198 -7.95 -21.46 -5.75
N MET A 199 -7.51 -22.59 -5.19
CA MET A 199 -8.39 -23.51 -4.45
C MET A 199 -8.71 -23.02 -3.03
N ASN A 200 -8.03 -21.98 -2.54
CA ASN A 200 -8.30 -21.40 -1.23
C ASN A 200 -9.45 -20.37 -1.33
N PRO A 201 -10.63 -20.62 -0.70
CA PRO A 201 -11.75 -19.68 -0.72
C PRO A 201 -11.39 -18.30 -0.17
N ALA A 202 -10.41 -18.23 0.74
CA ALA A 202 -9.91 -16.98 1.24
C ALA A 202 -9.35 -16.09 0.12
N LEU A 203 -8.59 -16.65 -0.83
CA LEU A 203 -8.00 -15.85 -1.90
C LEU A 203 -9.05 -15.30 -2.86
N LEU A 204 -10.13 -16.06 -3.11
CA LEU A 204 -11.26 -15.61 -3.91
C LEU A 204 -11.96 -14.41 -3.26
N ILE A 205 -12.25 -14.51 -1.97
CA ILE A 205 -12.85 -13.41 -1.18
C ILE A 205 -11.93 -12.18 -1.23
N GLY A 206 -10.61 -12.37 -1.04
CA GLY A 206 -9.64 -11.29 -1.09
C GLY A 206 -9.57 -10.58 -2.43
N THR A 207 -9.59 -11.36 -3.51
CA THR A 207 -9.59 -10.82 -4.87
C THR A 207 -10.84 -9.95 -5.11
N LEU A 208 -12.00 -10.40 -4.63
CA LEU A 208 -13.25 -9.65 -4.72
C LEU A 208 -13.26 -8.39 -3.84
N SER A 209 -12.60 -8.41 -2.68
CA SER A 209 -12.41 -7.22 -1.83
C SER A 209 -11.42 -6.21 -2.43
N TYR A 210 -10.38 -6.71 -3.12
CA TYR A 210 -9.31 -5.89 -3.72
C TYR A 210 -9.74 -5.14 -4.99
N PHE A 211 -10.53 -5.76 -5.87
CA PHE A 211 -10.97 -5.14 -7.13
C PHE A 211 -11.65 -3.76 -6.96
N PRO A 212 -12.62 -3.58 -6.05
CA PRO A 212 -13.24 -2.29 -5.83
C PRO A 212 -12.31 -1.28 -5.12
N LEU A 213 -11.27 -1.72 -4.40
CA LEU A 213 -10.31 -0.81 -3.75
C LEU A 213 -9.56 0.03 -4.79
N LEU A 214 -8.98 -0.59 -5.83
CA LEU A 214 -8.22 0.16 -6.84
C LEU A 214 -9.09 1.21 -7.57
N ASN A 215 -10.32 0.85 -7.91
CA ASN A 215 -11.24 1.81 -8.55
C ASN A 215 -11.63 2.92 -7.58
N LYS A 216 -11.83 2.61 -6.30
CA LYS A 216 -12.11 3.62 -5.27
C LYS A 216 -10.93 4.57 -5.06
N MET A 217 -9.70 4.06 -5.04
CA MET A 217 -8.49 4.88 -4.98
C MET A 217 -8.39 5.80 -6.20
N ARG A 218 -8.65 5.28 -7.42
CA ARG A 218 -8.77 6.10 -8.63
C ARG A 218 -9.82 7.19 -8.47
N ASP A 219 -11.01 6.83 -7.99
CA ASP A 219 -12.13 7.77 -7.88
C ASP A 219 -11.83 8.86 -6.83
N ASN A 220 -11.18 8.52 -5.72
CA ASN A 220 -10.70 9.48 -4.72
C ASN A 220 -9.66 10.43 -5.35
N ILE A 221 -8.68 9.89 -6.08
CA ILE A 221 -7.65 10.65 -6.82
C ILE A 221 -8.30 11.62 -7.82
N VAL A 222 -9.25 11.16 -8.62
CA VAL A 222 -9.98 12.00 -9.58
C VAL A 222 -10.82 13.07 -8.88
N ALA A 223 -11.52 12.73 -7.78
CA ALA A 223 -12.34 13.68 -7.02
C ALA A 223 -11.51 14.82 -6.41
N MET A 224 -10.24 14.55 -6.11
CA MET A 224 -9.28 15.55 -5.65
C MET A 224 -8.67 16.40 -6.76
N GLY A 225 -9.03 16.18 -8.03
CA GLY A 225 -8.54 16.93 -9.18
C GLY A 225 -7.26 16.35 -9.80
N VAL A 226 -6.82 15.16 -9.37
CA VAL A 226 -5.65 14.50 -9.92
C VAL A 226 -5.98 13.86 -11.25
N ASN A 227 -5.09 14.06 -12.22
CA ASN A 227 -5.17 13.36 -13.48
C ASN A 227 -4.96 11.86 -13.26
N GLU A 228 -5.96 11.05 -13.59
CA GLU A 228 -5.91 9.59 -13.57
C GLU A 228 -4.71 8.98 -14.31
N GLU A 229 -4.14 9.69 -15.28
CA GLU A 229 -2.94 9.27 -16.01
C GLU A 229 -1.77 9.03 -15.06
N ARG A 230 -1.74 9.66 -13.87
CA ARG A 230 -0.72 9.39 -12.85
C ARG A 230 -0.82 7.98 -12.28
N LEU A 231 -2.04 7.53 -11.96
CA LEU A 231 -2.29 6.14 -11.59
C LEU A 231 -1.89 5.20 -12.73
N TYR A 232 -2.18 5.58 -13.98
CA TYR A 232 -1.77 4.77 -15.12
C TYR A 232 -0.25 4.70 -15.32
N GLN A 233 0.47 5.80 -15.09
CA GLN A 233 1.93 5.82 -15.11
C GLN A 233 2.52 4.93 -14.03
N ALA A 234 1.96 4.96 -12.81
CA ALA A 234 2.34 4.07 -11.73
C ALA A 234 2.18 2.59 -12.15
N MET A 235 1.00 2.23 -12.67
CA MET A 235 0.73 0.87 -13.14
C MET A 235 1.65 0.43 -14.29
N ARG A 236 1.99 1.35 -15.20
CA ARG A 236 2.99 1.10 -16.27
C ARG A 236 4.39 0.92 -15.68
N ARG A 237 4.77 1.65 -14.62
CA ARG A 237 6.05 1.48 -13.92
C ARG A 237 6.16 0.07 -13.35
N PHE A 238 5.14 -0.41 -12.64
CA PHE A 238 5.09 -1.79 -12.12
C PHE A 238 5.38 -2.82 -13.22
N GLN A 239 4.68 -2.69 -14.35
CA GLN A 239 4.88 -3.56 -15.51
C GLN A 239 6.30 -3.45 -16.08
N SER A 240 6.79 -2.23 -16.27
CA SER A 240 8.09 -1.99 -16.89
C SER A 240 9.24 -2.54 -16.06
N VAL A 241 9.15 -2.48 -14.73
CA VAL A 241 10.20 -2.97 -13.84
C VAL A 241 10.14 -4.49 -13.74
N GLY A 242 8.95 -5.07 -13.56
CA GLY A 242 8.79 -6.53 -13.56
C GLY A 242 9.11 -7.16 -14.92
N GLU A 243 8.88 -6.46 -16.03
CA GLU A 243 9.29 -6.92 -17.36
C GLU A 243 10.81 -6.87 -17.55
N ARG A 244 11.60 -6.09 -16.80
CA ARG A 244 13.07 -6.11 -16.94
C ARG A 244 13.69 -7.41 -16.44
N SER A 245 13.07 -8.08 -15.48
CA SER A 245 13.52 -9.38 -14.99
C SER A 245 12.98 -10.52 -15.87
N SER A 246 13.86 -11.38 -16.37
CA SER A 246 13.45 -12.62 -17.04
C SER A 246 12.79 -13.63 -16.10
N PHE A 247 13.11 -13.57 -14.80
CA PHE A 247 12.59 -14.49 -13.79
C PHE A 247 11.25 -14.05 -13.24
N ALA A 248 11.04 -12.76 -12.96
CA ALA A 248 9.75 -12.21 -12.52
C ALA A 248 8.63 -12.53 -13.54
N ARG A 249 8.92 -12.46 -14.86
CA ARG A 249 7.98 -12.86 -15.92
C ARG A 249 7.51 -14.32 -15.83
N ARG A 250 8.24 -15.20 -15.15
CA ARG A 250 7.89 -16.61 -14.96
C ARG A 250 6.93 -16.81 -13.79
N VAL A 251 6.85 -15.86 -12.86
CA VAL A 251 5.95 -15.91 -11.69
C VAL A 251 4.51 -15.79 -12.18
N PRO A 252 3.65 -16.82 -12.00
CA PRO A 252 2.30 -16.78 -12.55
C PRO A 252 1.42 -15.68 -11.92
N MET A 253 1.59 -15.43 -10.62
CA MET A 253 0.89 -14.34 -9.94
C MET A 253 1.27 -12.98 -10.51
N TYR A 254 2.56 -12.73 -10.79
CA TYR A 254 3.00 -11.49 -11.45
C TYR A 254 2.29 -11.28 -12.79
N ARG A 255 2.16 -12.33 -13.60
CA ARG A 255 1.46 -12.25 -14.88
C ARG A 255 -0.02 -11.91 -14.72
N LEU A 256 -0.67 -12.46 -13.70
CA LEU A 256 -2.07 -12.20 -13.41
C LEU A 256 -2.28 -10.75 -12.95
N ILE A 257 -1.46 -10.27 -12.02
CA ILE A 257 -1.53 -8.90 -11.50
C ILE A 257 -1.15 -7.88 -12.59
N SER A 258 -0.12 -8.17 -13.39
CA SER A 258 0.26 -7.35 -14.55
C SER A 258 -0.87 -7.27 -15.58
N TRP A 259 -1.53 -8.39 -15.90
CA TRP A 259 -2.70 -8.41 -16.77
C TRP A 259 -3.87 -7.59 -16.19
N HIS A 260 -4.16 -7.74 -14.90
CA HIS A 260 -5.21 -6.99 -14.21
C HIS A 260 -4.92 -5.49 -14.23
N GLY A 261 -3.67 -5.07 -13.94
CA GLY A 261 -3.24 -3.69 -14.06
C GLY A 261 -3.45 -3.12 -15.48
N LYS A 262 -3.16 -3.88 -16.54
CA LYS A 262 -3.48 -3.46 -17.92
C LYS A 262 -4.97 -3.21 -18.13
N LYS A 263 -5.82 -4.04 -17.51
CA LYS A 263 -7.29 -3.90 -17.60
C LYS A 263 -7.83 -2.72 -16.77
N VAL A 264 -7.13 -2.31 -15.72
CA VAL A 264 -7.44 -1.12 -14.92
C VAL A 264 -7.08 0.17 -15.69
N ILE A 265 -5.99 0.15 -16.47
CA ILE A 265 -5.54 1.31 -17.26
C ILE A 265 -6.35 1.49 -18.55
N ASP A 266 -6.78 0.39 -19.16
CA ASP A 266 -7.52 0.40 -20.41
C ASP A 266 -8.99 0.81 -20.19
N ARG A 267 -9.30 2.08 -20.42
CA ARG A 267 -10.66 2.66 -20.35
C ARG A 267 -11.70 1.90 -21.19
N SER A 268 -11.30 1.20 -22.25
CA SER A 268 -12.21 0.43 -23.12
C SER A 268 -12.52 -0.97 -22.56
N SER A 269 -11.84 -1.36 -21.48
CA SER A 269 -11.95 -2.68 -20.88
C SER A 269 -13.29 -2.89 -20.18
N LYS A 270 -13.92 -4.04 -20.45
CA LYS A 270 -15.12 -4.53 -19.73
C LYS A 270 -14.86 -4.77 -18.23
N TYR A 271 -13.61 -4.78 -17.79
CA TYR A 271 -13.23 -4.82 -16.37
C TYR A 271 -13.93 -3.70 -15.58
N HIS A 272 -14.01 -2.48 -16.14
CA HIS A 272 -14.62 -1.35 -15.46
C HIS A 272 -16.10 -1.59 -15.16
N TRP A 273 -16.83 -2.32 -16.00
CA TRP A 273 -18.23 -2.65 -15.72
C TRP A 273 -18.37 -3.51 -14.47
N LEU A 274 -17.50 -4.52 -14.30
CA LEU A 274 -17.49 -5.36 -13.12
C LEU A 274 -17.04 -4.57 -11.88
N ALA A 275 -15.92 -3.88 -11.99
CA ALA A 275 -15.32 -3.17 -10.87
C ALA A 275 -16.18 -2.01 -10.38
N ASP A 276 -16.76 -1.20 -11.28
CA ASP A 276 -17.66 -0.11 -10.91
C ASP A 276 -18.99 -0.65 -10.33
N SER A 277 -19.45 -1.82 -10.78
CA SER A 277 -20.60 -2.50 -10.16
C SER A 277 -20.27 -2.96 -8.74
N LEU A 278 -19.08 -3.53 -8.53
CA LEU A 278 -18.61 -3.92 -7.19
C LEU A 278 -18.47 -2.71 -6.28
N VAL A 279 -17.92 -1.58 -6.74
CA VAL A 279 -17.84 -0.33 -5.95
C VAL A 279 -19.23 0.16 -5.53
N LYS A 280 -20.24 0.09 -6.42
CA LYS A 280 -21.62 0.43 -6.04
C LYS A 280 -22.20 -0.52 -5.01
N ILE A 281 -21.93 -1.83 -5.14
CA ILE A 281 -22.40 -2.85 -4.20
C ILE A 281 -21.73 -2.66 -2.84
N THR A 282 -20.40 -2.45 -2.79
CA THR A 282 -19.70 -2.24 -1.53
C THR A 282 -20.08 -0.92 -0.88
N GLY A 283 -20.35 0.13 -1.68
CA GLY A 283 -20.79 1.43 -1.19
C GLY A 283 -22.15 1.46 -0.49
N VAL A 284 -23.00 0.44 -0.68
CA VAL A 284 -24.29 0.32 0.04
C VAL A 284 -24.23 -0.59 1.27
N ILE A 285 -23.08 -1.21 1.55
CA ILE A 285 -22.90 -2.04 2.73
C ILE A 285 -22.86 -1.11 3.96
N PRO A 286 -23.75 -1.30 4.96
CA PRO A 286 -23.69 -0.54 6.20
C PRO A 286 -22.33 -0.71 6.88
N PRO A 287 -21.66 0.38 7.33
CA PRO A 287 -20.36 0.31 7.98
C PRO A 287 -20.33 -0.66 9.17
N SER A 288 -21.44 -0.76 9.92
CA SER A 288 -21.58 -1.69 11.06
C SER A 288 -21.44 -3.17 10.71
N LEU A 289 -21.64 -3.57 9.44
CA LEU A 289 -21.50 -4.96 9.00
C LEU A 289 -20.07 -5.33 8.62
N VAL A 290 -19.22 -4.34 8.36
CA VAL A 290 -17.83 -4.55 7.93
C VAL A 290 -16.82 -4.11 8.98
N HIS A 291 -17.24 -3.29 9.94
CA HIS A 291 -16.37 -2.72 10.96
C HIS A 291 -15.59 -3.81 11.71
N ASN A 292 -14.27 -3.72 11.59
CA ASN A 292 -13.31 -4.56 12.28
C ASN A 292 -12.14 -3.67 12.69
N THR A 293 -11.86 -3.59 13.98
CA THR A 293 -10.67 -2.92 14.49
C THR A 293 -9.64 -4.01 14.79
N PRO A 294 -8.71 -4.28 13.86
CA PRO A 294 -7.74 -5.34 14.03
C PRO A 294 -6.81 -5.06 15.21
N THR A 295 -6.28 -6.09 15.85
CA THR A 295 -5.37 -5.89 17.00
C THR A 295 -4.06 -5.21 16.61
N TRP A 296 -3.65 -5.31 15.35
CA TRP A 296 -2.44 -4.67 14.81
C TRP A 296 -2.62 -3.19 14.48
N SER A 297 -3.83 -2.63 14.56
CA SER A 297 -4.03 -1.17 14.45
C SER A 297 -3.97 -0.44 15.80
N GLN A 298 -3.71 -1.15 16.90
CA GLN A 298 -3.59 -0.56 18.24
C GLN A 298 -2.32 0.28 18.42
N GLU A 299 -1.35 0.12 17.51
CA GLU A 299 -0.10 0.87 17.48
C GLU A 299 -0.21 2.20 16.72
N LEU A 300 -1.40 2.51 16.17
CA LEU A 300 -1.68 3.80 15.57
C LEU A 300 -1.69 4.90 16.64
N THR A 301 -0.81 5.87 16.47
CA THR A 301 -0.70 7.03 17.36
C THR A 301 -0.24 8.25 16.58
N TYR A 302 -0.78 9.42 16.93
CA TYR A 302 -0.31 10.70 16.41
C TYR A 302 0.88 11.24 17.23
N GLU A 303 1.17 10.63 18.39
CA GLU A 303 2.20 11.13 19.29
C GLU A 303 3.58 10.98 18.62
N PRO A 304 4.39 12.05 18.59
CA PRO A 304 5.75 11.97 18.09
C PRO A 304 6.59 11.21 19.12
N VAL A 305 6.57 9.88 19.03
CA VAL A 305 7.40 8.97 19.82
C VAL A 305 8.59 8.48 18.99
N ALA A 306 9.63 8.03 19.69
CA ALA A 306 10.86 7.50 19.09
C ALA A 306 10.69 6.05 18.61
#